data_AF-A0A8X6KB56-F1
#
_entry.id   AF-A0A8X6KB56-F1
#
_cell.length_a   1.000
_cell.length_b   1.000
_cell.length_c   1.000
_cell.angle_alpha   90.00
_cell.angle_beta   90.00
_cell.angle_gamma   90.00
#
_symmetry.space_group_name_H-M   'P 1'
#
loop_
_entity.id
_entity.type
_entity.pdbx_description
1 polymer ?
#
loop_
_entity_poly.entity_id
_entity_poly.type
_entity_poly.pdbx_seq_one_letter_code
_entity_poly.pdbx_strand_id
1 'polypeptide(L)'
;MCHIDDSELIGNSSTMEIIQTYPFVKSFLAGSVSGTCSTLLFQPLDLIKTRLQNASKNGVKGRGMYPLFVQVLKNEKIVGLWRGTLPSVMRCVPGVGMYFSSLHWLQVNFGSGDPTPLESITFGVLARSFAGATLLPVTVLKTRYESGVYAYNSLSEALFKIYKLEGRRGLFSGLIPTLLRDAPFSGIYLMFYTQAKKMVPSSLHDHVLIAPINFSCGVFAGMLAAGITQPADVIKTKMQLYPQRYNTVPVAVSIVFKEHGIRGFFVGMVPRVVRRTLMAAMAWTVYEQVISSAGLK
;
A
#
# COMPACT_ATOMS: atom_id res chain seq x y z
N MET A 1 10.78 -23.53 41.45
CA MET A 1 11.71 -24.01 40.41
C MET A 1 10.83 -24.45 39.24
N CYS A 2 10.98 -23.82 38.08
CA CYS A 2 10.03 -23.82 36.96
C CYS A 2 9.68 -25.21 36.43
N HIS A 3 8.38 -25.54 36.46
CA HIS A 3 7.74 -26.37 35.45
C HIS A 3 7.62 -25.51 34.18
N ILE A 4 8.29 -25.90 33.09
CA ILE A 4 8.04 -25.38 31.76
C ILE A 4 7.18 -26.43 31.05
N ASP A 5 6.03 -25.98 30.56
CA ASP A 5 4.97 -26.77 29.93
C ASP A 5 5.42 -27.47 28.64
N ASP A 6 5.44 -28.80 28.64
CA ASP A 6 5.62 -29.64 27.43
C ASP A 6 4.45 -29.49 26.41
N SER A 7 3.36 -28.80 26.76
CA SER A 7 2.23 -28.53 25.87
C SER A 7 2.52 -27.44 24.82
N GLU A 8 3.48 -26.53 25.07
CA GLU A 8 3.87 -25.48 24.12
C GLU A 8 4.76 -25.99 22.98
N LEU A 9 5.56 -27.04 23.22
CA LEU A 9 6.45 -27.62 22.19
C LEU A 9 5.68 -28.45 21.14
N ILE A 10 4.64 -29.18 21.55
CA ILE A 10 3.84 -30.04 20.67
C ILE A 10 2.90 -29.22 19.77
N GLY A 11 2.37 -28.11 20.29
CA GLY A 11 1.58 -27.15 19.51
C GLY A 11 2.40 -26.45 18.42
N ASN A 12 3.67 -26.14 18.69
CA ASN A 12 4.55 -25.49 17.72
C ASN A 12 4.97 -26.43 16.57
N SER A 13 5.21 -27.72 16.85
CA SER A 13 5.62 -28.69 15.80
C SER A 13 4.49 -28.95 14.80
N SER A 14 3.26 -29.09 15.28
CA SER A 14 2.06 -29.30 14.43
C SER A 14 1.73 -28.07 13.57
N THR A 15 1.91 -26.87 14.15
CA THR A 15 1.70 -25.61 13.43
C THR A 15 2.77 -25.42 12.35
N MET A 16 4.03 -25.76 12.65
CA MET A 16 5.14 -25.67 11.68
C MET A 16 4.97 -26.67 10.53
N GLU A 17 4.43 -27.86 10.79
CA GLU A 17 4.10 -28.85 9.75
C GLU A 17 2.96 -28.38 8.85
N ILE A 18 1.86 -27.85 9.39
CA ILE A 18 0.75 -27.28 8.59
C ILE A 18 1.23 -26.14 7.67
N ILE A 19 2.19 -25.33 8.15
CA ILE A 19 2.81 -24.26 7.37
C ILE A 19 3.66 -24.81 6.22
N GLN A 20 4.24 -26.00 6.37
CA GLN A 20 5.02 -26.67 5.33
C GLN A 20 4.15 -27.45 4.33
N THR A 21 2.99 -27.99 4.74
CA THR A 21 2.15 -28.86 3.89
C THR A 21 1.33 -28.11 2.83
N TYR A 22 1.00 -26.82 3.02
CA TYR A 22 0.17 -26.07 2.06
C TYR A 22 0.89 -24.84 1.47
N PRO A 23 1.18 -24.81 0.14
CA PRO A 23 1.90 -23.71 -0.51
C PRO A 23 1.17 -22.35 -0.42
N PHE A 24 -0.17 -22.40 -0.33
CA PHE A 24 -1.01 -21.23 -0.08
C PHE A 24 -0.79 -20.62 1.31
N VAL A 25 -0.78 -21.45 2.37
CA VAL A 25 -0.62 -21.00 3.76
C VAL A 25 0.76 -20.39 3.97
N LYS A 26 1.80 -21.02 3.41
CA LYS A 26 3.16 -20.48 3.42
C LYS A 26 3.25 -19.10 2.77
N SER A 27 2.66 -18.94 1.58
CA SER A 27 2.66 -17.67 0.84
C SER A 27 1.84 -16.59 1.56
N PHE A 28 0.71 -16.96 2.15
CA PHE A 28 -0.13 -16.06 2.94
C PHE A 28 0.57 -15.56 4.21
N LEU A 29 1.18 -16.45 4.99
CA LEU A 29 1.89 -16.08 6.23
C LEU A 29 3.12 -15.25 5.93
N ALA A 30 3.95 -15.67 4.97
CA ALA A 30 5.12 -14.91 4.55
C ALA A 30 4.72 -13.51 4.04
N GLY A 31 3.66 -13.42 3.23
CA GLY A 31 3.11 -12.16 2.74
C GLY A 31 2.53 -11.28 3.85
N SER A 32 1.86 -11.87 4.84
CA SER A 32 1.24 -11.15 5.96
C SER A 32 2.27 -10.61 6.94
N VAL A 33 3.28 -11.40 7.29
CA VAL A 33 4.39 -10.99 8.18
C VAL A 33 5.22 -9.91 7.50
N SER A 34 5.68 -10.16 6.27
CA SER A 34 6.46 -9.20 5.49
C SER A 34 5.68 -7.89 5.28
N GLY A 35 4.39 -7.99 4.92
CA GLY A 35 3.52 -6.84 4.75
C GLY A 35 3.29 -6.04 6.03
N THR A 36 3.20 -6.71 7.18
CA THR A 36 3.04 -6.07 8.49
C THR A 36 4.33 -5.36 8.92
N CYS A 37 5.48 -6.04 8.84
CA CYS A 37 6.79 -5.44 9.14
C CYS A 37 7.06 -4.22 8.26
N SER A 38 6.81 -4.33 6.95
CA SER A 38 6.92 -3.21 6.01
C SER A 38 5.95 -2.08 6.35
N THR A 39 4.71 -2.41 6.75
CA THR A 39 3.74 -1.38 7.15
C THR A 39 4.23 -0.63 8.38
N LEU A 40 4.75 -1.33 9.40
CA LEU A 40 5.27 -0.72 10.62
C LEU A 40 6.48 0.19 10.36
N LEU A 41 7.44 -0.27 9.54
CA LEU A 41 8.64 0.52 9.26
C LEU A 41 8.32 1.80 8.50
N PHE A 42 7.39 1.72 7.54
CA PHE A 42 7.11 2.83 6.63
C PHE A 42 5.86 3.64 7.00
N GLN A 43 5.19 3.32 8.11
CA GLN A 43 4.02 4.06 8.61
C GLN A 43 4.25 5.57 8.74
N PRO A 44 5.41 6.06 9.24
CA PRO A 44 5.67 7.50 9.31
C PRO A 44 5.53 8.22 7.96
N LEU A 45 5.96 7.58 6.87
CA LEU A 45 5.86 8.14 5.52
C LEU A 45 4.41 8.17 5.01
N ASP A 46 3.61 7.15 5.33
CA ASP A 46 2.18 7.13 5.01
C ASP A 46 1.44 8.25 5.73
N LEU A 47 1.73 8.44 7.03
CA LEU A 47 1.15 9.51 7.82
C LEU A 47 1.50 10.90 7.27
N ILE A 48 2.78 11.15 6.99
CA ILE A 48 3.23 12.44 6.44
C ILE A 48 2.59 12.70 5.07
N LYS A 49 2.52 11.66 4.21
CA LYS A 49 1.84 11.76 2.91
C LYS A 49 0.37 12.14 3.07
N THR A 50 -0.38 11.42 3.90
CA THR A 50 -1.82 11.66 4.09
C THR A 50 -2.06 13.06 4.66
N ARG A 51 -1.24 13.52 5.61
CA ARG A 51 -1.32 14.87 6.17
C ARG A 51 -0.93 15.96 5.19
N LEU A 52 0.08 15.73 4.35
CA LEU A 52 0.47 16.66 3.31
C LEU A 52 -0.65 16.81 2.27
N GLN A 53 -1.28 15.69 1.87
CA GLN A 53 -2.46 15.71 1.00
C GLN A 53 -3.65 16.44 1.65
N ASN A 54 -3.78 16.38 2.98
CA ASN A 54 -4.81 17.12 3.70
C ASN A 54 -4.53 18.63 3.82
N ALA A 55 -3.28 19.02 4.14
CA ALA A 55 -2.83 20.36 4.52
C ALA A 55 -3.20 21.48 3.54
N SER A 56 -3.51 21.13 2.29
CA SER A 56 -4.09 22.03 1.28
C SER A 56 -5.25 22.90 1.77
N LYS A 57 -6.01 22.47 2.79
CA LYS A 57 -7.18 23.19 3.31
C LYS A 57 -6.88 24.32 4.31
N ASN A 58 -5.74 24.28 5.02
CA ASN A 58 -5.50 25.12 6.20
C ASN A 58 -4.75 26.42 5.93
N GLY A 59 -4.67 26.90 4.69
CA GLY A 59 -3.97 28.16 4.37
C GLY A 59 -2.45 28.14 4.63
N VAL A 60 -1.90 27.02 5.13
CA VAL A 60 -0.46 26.80 5.25
C VAL A 60 0.08 26.44 3.87
N LYS A 61 0.14 27.45 3.00
CA LYS A 61 0.81 27.38 1.70
C LYS A 61 2.25 26.89 1.93
N GLY A 62 2.59 25.75 1.33
CA GLY A 62 4.00 25.38 1.11
C GLY A 62 4.75 24.69 2.25
N ARG A 63 4.10 24.11 3.27
CA ARG A 63 4.84 23.23 4.20
C ARG A 63 5.28 21.96 3.46
N GLY A 64 6.57 21.85 3.19
CA GLY A 64 7.20 20.63 2.69
C GLY A 64 7.12 19.47 3.68
N MET A 65 7.65 18.31 3.26
CA MET A 65 7.69 17.10 4.08
C MET A 65 8.36 17.32 5.45
N TYR A 66 9.48 18.05 5.47
CA TYR A 66 10.29 18.31 6.67
C TYR A 66 9.56 19.13 7.75
N PRO A 67 9.02 20.33 7.48
CA PRO A 67 8.33 21.10 8.53
C PRO A 67 7.10 20.37 9.07
N LEU A 68 6.40 19.59 8.23
CA LEU A 68 5.30 18.75 8.70
C LEU A 68 5.79 17.64 9.63
N PHE A 69 6.89 16.96 9.29
CA PHE A 69 7.51 15.94 10.15
C PHE A 69 7.90 16.51 11.52
N VAL A 70 8.59 17.66 11.55
CA VAL A 70 8.97 18.34 12.80
C VAL A 70 7.72 18.75 13.61
N GLN A 71 6.66 19.22 12.94
CA GLN A 71 5.41 19.56 13.60
C GLN A 71 4.75 18.33 14.26
N VAL A 72 4.75 17.16 13.60
CA VAL A 72 4.23 15.92 14.19
C VAL A 72 5.05 15.53 15.42
N LEU A 73 6.37 15.58 15.33
CA LEU A 73 7.24 15.26 16.46
C LEU A 73 7.03 16.20 17.66
N LYS A 74 6.82 17.51 17.41
CA LYS A 74 6.56 18.49 18.47
C LYS A 74 5.19 18.31 19.12
N ASN A 75 4.15 18.06 18.32
CA ASN A 75 2.76 18.06 18.82
C ASN A 75 2.28 16.69 19.31
N GLU A 76 2.69 15.60 18.64
CA GLU A 76 2.19 14.24 18.87
C GLU A 76 3.29 13.27 19.35
N LYS A 77 4.51 13.79 19.54
CA LYS A 77 5.70 13.00 19.91
C LYS A 77 6.02 11.94 18.84
N ILE A 78 7.02 11.12 19.12
CA ILE A 78 7.49 10.05 18.21
C ILE A 78 6.37 9.03 17.94
N VAL A 79 5.57 8.69 18.96
CA VAL A 79 4.47 7.72 18.85
C VAL A 79 3.39 8.20 17.86
N GLY A 80 3.21 9.51 17.71
CA GLY A 80 2.29 10.10 16.74
C GLY A 80 2.53 9.67 15.30
N LEU A 81 3.78 9.34 14.92
CA LEU A 81 4.13 8.87 13.57
C LEU A 81 3.53 7.50 13.23
N TRP A 82 3.18 6.70 14.23
CA TRP A 82 2.55 5.38 14.06
C TRP A 82 1.02 5.42 14.15
N ARG A 83 0.41 6.61 14.18
CA ARG A 83 -1.04 6.74 14.11
C ARG A 83 -1.56 6.18 12.78
N GLY A 84 -2.54 5.28 12.86
CA GLY A 84 -3.04 4.54 11.69
C GLY A 84 -2.37 3.19 11.46
N THR A 85 -1.45 2.75 12.32
CA THR A 85 -0.85 1.40 12.25
C THR A 85 -1.90 0.30 12.33
N LEU A 86 -2.77 0.32 13.34
CA LEU A 86 -3.78 -0.72 13.53
C LEU A 86 -4.71 -0.89 12.31
N PRO A 87 -5.36 0.16 11.76
CA PRO A 87 -6.15 0.01 10.54
C PRO A 87 -5.30 -0.37 9.33
N SER A 88 -4.00 -0.04 9.30
CA SER A 88 -3.11 -0.50 8.23
C SER A 88 -2.83 -2.00 8.28
N VAL A 89 -2.62 -2.57 9.47
CA VAL A 89 -2.45 -4.01 9.69
C VAL A 89 -3.75 -4.77 9.38
N MET A 90 -4.89 -4.27 9.90
CA MET A 90 -6.22 -4.83 9.61
C MET A 90 -6.58 -4.81 8.12
N ARG A 91 -6.00 -3.89 7.34
CA ARG A 91 -6.15 -3.87 5.89
C ARG A 91 -5.16 -4.84 5.21
N CYS A 92 -3.95 -4.95 5.74
CA CYS A 92 -2.88 -5.73 5.11
C CYS A 92 -3.17 -7.23 5.18
N VAL A 93 -3.38 -7.77 6.37
CA VAL A 93 -3.48 -9.23 6.58
C VAL A 93 -4.69 -9.83 5.83
N PRO A 94 -5.93 -9.33 5.99
CA PRO A 94 -7.06 -9.85 5.22
C PRO A 94 -6.94 -9.52 3.72
N GLY A 95 -6.25 -8.44 3.36
CA GLY A 95 -6.07 -8.03 1.97
C GLY A 95 -5.18 -9.00 1.18
N VAL A 96 -4.13 -9.51 1.81
CA VAL A 96 -3.27 -10.55 1.22
C VAL A 96 -4.08 -11.82 0.99
N GLY A 97 -4.85 -12.27 2.00
CA GLY A 97 -5.69 -13.46 1.90
C GLY A 97 -6.74 -13.35 0.79
N MET A 98 -7.53 -12.27 0.80
CA MET A 98 -8.54 -12.03 -0.23
C MET A 98 -7.94 -11.95 -1.63
N TYR A 99 -6.78 -11.31 -1.81
CA TYR A 99 -6.13 -11.24 -3.11
C TYR A 99 -5.76 -12.63 -3.64
N PHE A 100 -5.07 -13.44 -2.86
CA PHE A 100 -4.66 -14.79 -3.29
C PHE A 100 -5.85 -15.72 -3.47
N SER A 101 -6.84 -15.69 -2.58
CA SER A 101 -8.05 -16.50 -2.71
C SER A 101 -8.86 -16.13 -3.95
N SER A 102 -9.06 -14.83 -4.21
CA SER A 102 -9.78 -14.37 -5.41
C SER A 102 -8.99 -14.65 -6.68
N LEU A 103 -7.66 -14.50 -6.67
CA LEU A 103 -6.82 -14.81 -7.80
C LEU A 103 -6.89 -16.30 -8.16
N HIS A 104 -6.73 -17.18 -7.17
CA HIS A 104 -6.83 -18.62 -7.35
C HIS A 104 -8.22 -19.02 -7.84
N TRP A 105 -9.29 -18.45 -7.26
CA TRP A 105 -10.66 -18.71 -7.70
C TRP A 105 -10.87 -18.33 -9.17
N LEU A 106 -10.36 -17.16 -9.60
CA LEU A 106 -10.46 -16.74 -11.00
C LEU A 106 -9.65 -17.65 -11.94
N GLN A 107 -8.44 -18.04 -11.54
CA GLN A 107 -7.58 -18.92 -12.33
C GLN A 107 -8.18 -20.33 -12.49
N VAL A 108 -8.79 -20.89 -11.44
CA VAL A 108 -9.40 -22.24 -11.50
C VAL A 108 -10.69 -22.24 -12.33
N ASN A 109 -11.51 -21.20 -12.22
CA ASN A 109 -12.81 -21.18 -12.92
C ASN A 109 -12.72 -20.68 -14.36
N PHE A 110 -11.77 -19.78 -14.67
CA PHE A 110 -11.68 -19.10 -15.96
C PHE A 110 -10.32 -19.25 -16.66
N GLY A 111 -9.30 -19.77 -15.97
CA GLY A 111 -7.98 -19.97 -16.58
C GLY A 111 -7.97 -21.21 -17.46
N SER A 112 -7.55 -21.04 -18.71
CA SER A 112 -6.97 -22.15 -19.48
C SER A 112 -5.62 -22.50 -18.84
N GLY A 113 -5.26 -23.79 -18.74
CA GLY A 113 -4.16 -24.28 -17.91
C GLY A 113 -2.84 -23.48 -17.98
N ASP A 114 -2.54 -22.87 -19.13
CA ASP A 114 -1.48 -21.87 -19.31
C ASP A 114 -2.09 -20.46 -19.53
N PRO A 115 -2.23 -19.64 -18.47
CA PRO A 115 -2.83 -18.32 -18.59
C PRO A 115 -1.90 -17.38 -19.37
N THR A 116 -2.43 -16.75 -20.41
CA THR A 116 -1.71 -15.72 -21.16
C THR A 116 -1.34 -14.53 -20.25
N PRO A 117 -0.33 -13.73 -20.61
CA PRO A 117 0.04 -12.54 -19.82
C PRO A 117 -1.13 -11.57 -19.64
N LEU A 118 -2.02 -11.46 -20.63
CA LEU A 118 -3.21 -10.62 -20.56
C LEU A 118 -4.22 -11.17 -19.54
N GLU A 119 -4.48 -12.48 -19.56
CA GLU A 119 -5.37 -13.14 -18.59
C GLU A 119 -4.84 -13.03 -17.16
N SER A 120 -3.53 -13.18 -16.97
CA SER A 120 -2.90 -12.99 -15.66
C SER A 120 -3.08 -11.56 -15.14
N ILE A 121 -2.99 -10.56 -16.02
CA ILE A 121 -3.24 -9.15 -15.67
C ILE A 121 -4.72 -8.93 -15.35
N THR A 122 -5.65 -9.46 -16.14
CA THR A 122 -7.09 -9.27 -15.90
C THR A 122 -7.52 -9.93 -14.59
N PHE A 123 -7.11 -11.17 -14.31
CA PHE A 123 -7.38 -11.83 -13.04
C PHE A 123 -6.75 -11.11 -11.87
N GLY A 124 -5.51 -10.63 -12.01
CA GLY A 124 -4.85 -9.81 -11.00
C GLY A 124 -5.59 -8.50 -10.69
N VAL A 125 -6.10 -7.82 -11.73
CA VAL A 125 -6.88 -6.58 -11.60
C VAL A 125 -8.24 -6.85 -10.96
N LEU A 126 -8.95 -7.90 -11.36
CA LEU A 126 -10.24 -8.28 -10.79
C LEU A 126 -10.12 -8.69 -9.33
N ALA A 127 -9.16 -9.56 -9.00
CA ALA A 127 -8.89 -9.97 -7.62
C ALA A 127 -8.54 -8.78 -6.73
N ARG A 128 -7.69 -7.85 -7.20
CA ARG A 128 -7.33 -6.64 -6.46
C ARG A 128 -8.52 -5.69 -6.31
N SER A 129 -9.37 -5.57 -7.32
CA SER A 129 -10.56 -4.72 -7.27
C SER A 129 -11.58 -5.24 -6.26
N PHE A 130 -11.79 -6.57 -6.24
CA PHE A 130 -12.64 -7.22 -5.26
C PHE A 130 -12.11 -7.02 -3.83
N ALA A 131 -10.84 -7.34 -3.57
CA ALA A 131 -10.22 -7.15 -2.26
C ALA A 131 -10.26 -5.66 -1.82
N GLY A 132 -10.02 -4.75 -2.75
CA GLY A 132 -10.06 -3.30 -2.52
C GLY A 132 -11.45 -2.77 -2.18
N ALA A 133 -12.49 -3.29 -2.82
CA ALA A 133 -13.88 -2.94 -2.53
C ALA A 133 -14.31 -3.44 -1.13
N THR A 134 -13.99 -4.69 -0.80
CA THR A 134 -14.31 -5.29 0.50
C THR A 134 -13.58 -4.59 1.65
N LEU A 135 -12.32 -4.20 1.45
CA LEU A 135 -11.51 -3.50 2.46
C LEU A 135 -11.63 -1.97 2.42
N LEU A 136 -12.59 -1.44 1.67
CA LEU A 136 -12.74 0.00 1.57
C LEU A 136 -13.08 0.67 2.92
N PRO A 137 -13.97 0.12 3.77
CA PRO A 137 -14.23 0.68 5.10
C PRO A 137 -12.96 0.80 5.95
N VAL A 138 -12.10 -0.23 5.91
CA VAL A 138 -10.82 -0.23 6.64
C VAL A 138 -9.85 0.80 6.04
N THR A 139 -9.89 0.99 4.73
CA THR A 139 -9.09 2.01 4.03
C THR A 139 -9.53 3.42 4.43
N VAL A 140 -10.83 3.68 4.58
CA VAL A 140 -11.36 4.96 5.09
C VAL A 140 -10.92 5.20 6.54
N LEU A 141 -10.97 4.16 7.39
CA LEU A 141 -10.46 4.26 8.76
C LEU A 141 -8.98 4.62 8.77
N LYS A 142 -8.15 3.92 7.98
CA LYS A 142 -6.72 4.20 7.84
C LYS A 142 -6.48 5.68 7.51
N THR A 143 -7.10 6.19 6.44
CA THR A 143 -6.85 7.56 5.98
C THR A 143 -7.31 8.61 6.99
N ARG A 144 -8.42 8.40 7.69
CA ARG A 144 -8.88 9.33 8.74
C ARG A 144 -7.95 9.36 9.94
N TYR A 145 -7.48 8.21 10.40
CA TYR A 145 -6.54 8.13 11.52
C TYR A 145 -5.21 8.82 11.18
N GLU A 146 -4.68 8.61 9.97
CA GLU A 146 -3.44 9.24 9.52
C GLU A 146 -3.56 10.75 9.34
N SER A 147 -4.73 11.24 8.91
CA SER A 147 -4.95 12.67 8.62
C SER A 147 -4.85 13.59 9.83
N GLY A 148 -5.08 13.06 11.04
CA GLY A 148 -5.16 13.85 12.27
C GLY A 148 -6.36 14.79 12.35
N VAL A 149 -7.29 14.78 11.38
CA VAL A 149 -8.49 15.63 11.36
C VAL A 149 -9.56 15.12 12.33
N TYR A 150 -9.64 13.81 12.47
CA TYR A 150 -10.65 13.15 13.29
C TYR A 150 -10.03 12.56 14.56
N ALA A 151 -10.64 12.87 15.70
CA ALA A 151 -10.33 12.25 16.98
C ALA A 151 -11.34 11.14 17.26
N TYR A 152 -10.86 9.89 17.22
CA TYR A 152 -11.63 8.70 17.55
C TYR A 152 -10.90 7.98 18.69
N ASN A 153 -11.63 7.43 19.66
CA ASN A 153 -11.01 6.69 20.77
C ASN A 153 -10.77 5.22 20.39
N SER A 154 -11.61 4.66 19.53
CA SER A 154 -11.47 3.29 19.03
C SER A 154 -11.85 3.14 17.56
N LEU A 155 -11.42 2.04 16.93
CA LEU A 155 -11.79 1.73 15.54
C LEU A 155 -13.28 1.40 15.38
N SER A 156 -13.88 0.72 16.36
CA SER A 156 -15.31 0.41 16.36
C SER A 156 -16.15 1.68 16.49
N GLU A 157 -15.75 2.60 17.38
CA GLU A 157 -16.39 3.90 17.51
C GLU A 157 -16.25 4.72 16.22
N ALA A 158 -15.08 4.73 15.59
CA ALA A 158 -14.86 5.40 14.32
C ALA A 158 -15.78 4.84 13.23
N LEU A 159 -15.85 3.52 13.09
CA LEU A 159 -16.70 2.85 12.10
C LEU A 159 -18.18 3.16 12.34
N PHE A 160 -18.63 3.08 13.59
CA PHE A 160 -20.00 3.40 13.99
C PHE A 160 -20.35 4.87 13.73
N LYS A 161 -19.46 5.81 14.09
CA LYS A 161 -19.65 7.24 13.84
C LYS A 161 -19.73 7.54 12.34
N ILE A 162 -18.85 6.95 11.52
CA ILE A 162 -18.89 7.13 10.07
C ILE A 162 -20.21 6.60 9.52
N TYR A 163 -20.64 5.41 9.93
CA TYR A 163 -21.90 4.83 9.49
C TYR A 163 -23.11 5.67 9.90
N LYS A 164 -23.16 6.16 11.14
CA LYS A 164 -24.30 6.94 11.66
C LYS A 164 -24.37 8.35 11.07
N LEU A 165 -23.24 9.03 10.87
CA LEU A 165 -23.20 10.43 10.42
C LEU A 165 -23.16 10.58 8.89
N GLU A 166 -22.55 9.62 8.19
CA GLU A 166 -22.29 9.73 6.75
C GLU A 166 -22.90 8.58 5.94
N GLY A 167 -23.47 7.58 6.62
CA GLY A 167 -24.08 6.41 6.00
C GLY A 167 -23.09 5.49 5.30
N ARG A 168 -23.64 4.59 4.48
CA ARG A 168 -22.86 3.67 3.63
C ARG A 168 -21.95 4.40 2.66
N ARG A 169 -22.36 5.59 2.21
CA ARG A 169 -21.57 6.43 1.29
C ARG A 169 -20.27 6.92 1.93
N GLY A 170 -20.25 7.19 3.23
CA GLY A 170 -19.02 7.52 3.97
C GLY A 170 -18.03 6.36 3.98
N LEU A 171 -18.50 5.15 4.30
CA LEU A 171 -17.67 3.94 4.35
C LEU A 171 -17.08 3.53 3.00
N PHE A 172 -17.80 3.79 1.90
CA PHE A 172 -17.36 3.46 0.54
C PHE A 172 -16.92 4.70 -0.26
N SER A 173 -16.61 5.80 0.44
CA SER A 173 -16.11 7.02 -0.20
C SER A 173 -14.76 6.77 -0.88
N GLY A 174 -14.61 7.25 -2.11
CA GLY A 174 -13.38 7.09 -2.87
C GLY A 174 -13.12 5.68 -3.41
N LEU A 175 -14.13 4.82 -3.57
CA LEU A 175 -13.98 3.50 -4.23
C LEU A 175 -13.35 3.63 -5.63
N ILE A 176 -13.98 4.41 -6.51
CA ILE A 176 -13.53 4.61 -7.89
C ILE A 176 -12.07 5.10 -7.95
N PRO A 177 -11.65 6.18 -7.27
CA PRO A 177 -10.25 6.61 -7.32
C PRO A 177 -9.29 5.62 -6.63
N THR A 178 -9.77 4.80 -5.68
CA THR A 178 -8.98 3.68 -5.14
C THR A 178 -8.71 2.63 -6.21
N LEU A 179 -9.72 2.21 -6.95
CA LEU A 179 -9.58 1.24 -8.04
C LEU A 179 -8.73 1.80 -9.18
N LEU A 180 -8.95 3.04 -9.61
CA LEU A 180 -8.15 3.73 -10.63
C LEU A 180 -6.69 3.89 -10.23
N ARG A 181 -6.38 3.89 -8.93
CA ARG A 181 -4.99 3.89 -8.45
C ARG A 181 -4.42 2.48 -8.41
N ASP A 182 -5.18 1.50 -7.93
CA ASP A 182 -4.66 0.17 -7.58
C ASP A 182 -4.66 -0.82 -8.75
N ALA A 183 -5.66 -0.76 -9.64
CA ALA A 183 -5.77 -1.61 -10.82
C ALA A 183 -4.66 -1.38 -11.86
N PRO A 184 -4.43 -0.14 -12.37
CA PRO A 184 -3.44 0.07 -13.42
C PRO A 184 -2.00 0.10 -12.90
N PHE A 185 -1.77 0.24 -11.58
CA PHE A 185 -0.43 0.42 -11.02
C PHE A 185 0.55 -0.69 -11.42
N SER A 186 0.14 -1.96 -11.33
CA SER A 186 1.02 -3.09 -11.69
C SER A 186 1.34 -3.14 -13.18
N GLY A 187 0.37 -2.81 -14.04
CA GLY A 187 0.58 -2.76 -15.50
C GLY A 187 1.52 -1.63 -15.90
N ILE A 188 1.31 -0.43 -15.36
CA ILE A 188 2.16 0.74 -15.62
C ILE A 188 3.59 0.47 -15.11
N TYR A 189 3.72 -0.10 -13.91
CA TYR A 189 5.02 -0.48 -13.35
C TYR A 189 5.75 -1.47 -14.27
N LEU A 190 5.09 -2.56 -14.68
CA LEU A 190 5.70 -3.58 -15.54
C LEU A 190 6.08 -3.03 -16.92
N MET A 191 5.24 -2.18 -17.50
CA MET A 191 5.51 -1.49 -18.76
C MET A 191 6.81 -0.69 -18.68
N PHE A 192 6.93 0.22 -17.70
CA PHE A 192 8.14 1.02 -17.56
C PHE A 192 9.36 0.20 -17.16
N TYR A 193 9.18 -0.81 -16.31
CA TYR A 193 10.27 -1.70 -15.91
C TYR A 193 10.85 -2.45 -17.12
N THR A 194 9.98 -2.99 -17.98
CA THR A 194 10.39 -3.73 -19.18
C THR A 194 11.08 -2.82 -20.18
N GLN A 195 10.54 -1.61 -20.39
CA GLN A 195 11.17 -0.62 -21.29
C GLN A 195 12.51 -0.14 -20.75
N ALA A 196 12.62 0.13 -19.45
CA ALA A 196 13.89 0.51 -18.82
C ALA A 196 14.92 -0.61 -18.95
N LYS A 197 14.52 -1.88 -18.74
CA LYS A 197 15.42 -3.03 -18.87
C LYS A 197 15.89 -3.27 -20.30
N LYS A 198 15.04 -3.03 -21.31
CA LYS A 198 15.42 -3.11 -22.73
C LYS A 198 16.42 -2.03 -23.17
N MET A 199 16.43 -0.89 -22.48
CA MET A 199 17.39 0.18 -22.74
C MET A 199 18.77 -0.10 -22.14
N VAL A 200 18.91 -1.13 -21.28
CA VAL A 200 20.20 -1.51 -20.70
C VAL A 200 20.97 -2.37 -21.70
N PRO A 201 22.21 -2.02 -22.06
CA PRO A 201 23.02 -2.80 -22.97
C PRO A 201 23.23 -4.25 -22.50
N SER A 202 23.18 -5.20 -23.43
CA SER A 202 23.43 -6.63 -23.17
C SER A 202 24.82 -6.90 -22.59
N SER A 203 25.77 -5.98 -22.80
CA SER A 203 27.15 -6.06 -22.28
C SER A 203 27.29 -5.81 -20.78
N LEU A 204 26.25 -5.29 -20.10
CA LEU A 204 26.22 -5.11 -18.64
C LEU A 204 25.50 -6.24 -17.89
N HIS A 205 25.10 -7.31 -18.58
CA HIS A 205 24.45 -8.49 -17.96
C HIS A 205 25.44 -9.46 -17.28
N ASP A 206 26.53 -8.95 -16.72
CA ASP A 206 27.36 -9.74 -15.80
C ASP A 206 26.56 -10.08 -14.54
N HIS A 207 26.74 -11.30 -14.01
CA HIS A 207 26.03 -11.79 -12.82
C HIS A 207 26.10 -10.84 -11.60
N VAL A 208 27.16 -10.02 -11.52
CA VAL A 208 27.38 -9.03 -10.46
C VAL A 208 26.53 -7.76 -10.63
N LEU A 209 26.25 -7.34 -11.88
CA LEU A 209 25.61 -6.06 -12.21
C LEU A 209 24.10 -6.17 -12.48
N ILE A 210 23.58 -7.36 -12.81
CA ILE A 210 22.14 -7.61 -13.09
C ILE A 210 21.23 -7.03 -11.99
N ALA A 211 21.69 -7.13 -10.77
CA ALA A 211 20.90 -6.98 -9.58
C ALA A 211 20.73 -5.49 -9.15
N PRO A 212 21.80 -4.66 -9.09
CA PRO A 212 21.67 -3.20 -8.98
C PRO A 212 20.99 -2.55 -10.20
N ILE A 213 21.15 -3.13 -11.40
CA ILE A 213 20.42 -2.71 -12.60
C ILE A 213 18.91 -2.92 -12.41
N ASN A 214 18.49 -4.11 -12.01
CA ASN A 214 17.07 -4.40 -11.74
C ASN A 214 16.49 -3.48 -10.66
N PHE A 215 17.26 -3.18 -9.60
CA PHE A 215 16.88 -2.20 -8.58
C PHE A 215 16.64 -0.81 -9.17
N SER A 216 17.59 -0.31 -9.98
CA SER A 216 17.51 1.01 -10.60
C SER A 216 16.35 1.13 -11.59
N CYS A 217 16.14 0.11 -12.44
CA CYS A 217 14.98 0.00 -13.31
C CYS A 217 13.67 -0.04 -12.51
N GLY A 218 13.64 -0.75 -11.38
CA GLY A 218 12.50 -0.83 -10.48
C GLY A 218 12.15 0.51 -9.83
N VAL A 219 13.15 1.25 -9.35
CA VAL A 219 12.95 2.61 -8.78
C VAL A 219 12.41 3.55 -9.85
N PHE A 220 13.02 3.57 -11.03
CA PHE A 220 12.58 4.42 -12.14
C PHE A 220 11.14 4.11 -12.57
N ALA A 221 10.82 2.84 -12.79
CA ALA A 221 9.46 2.40 -13.11
C ALA A 221 8.46 2.75 -12.00
N GLY A 222 8.86 2.58 -10.74
CA GLY A 222 8.08 2.94 -9.56
C GLY A 222 7.77 4.43 -9.48
N MET A 223 8.73 5.29 -9.81
CA MET A 223 8.55 6.76 -9.86
C MET A 223 7.56 7.17 -10.94
N LEU A 224 7.69 6.64 -12.16
CA LEU A 224 6.77 6.95 -13.26
C LEU A 224 5.35 6.44 -12.99
N ALA A 225 5.23 5.20 -12.49
CA ALA A 225 3.94 4.64 -12.09
C ALA A 225 3.29 5.43 -10.95
N ALA A 226 4.08 5.88 -9.96
CA ALA A 226 3.60 6.77 -8.90
C ALA A 226 3.15 8.11 -9.46
N GLY A 227 3.90 8.68 -10.41
CA GLY A 227 3.57 9.86 -11.23
C GLY A 227 2.15 9.82 -11.77
N ILE A 228 1.89 8.82 -12.61
CA ILE A 228 0.62 8.67 -13.34
C ILE A 228 -0.55 8.40 -12.40
N THR A 229 -0.33 7.63 -11.33
CA THR A 229 -1.40 7.26 -10.37
C THR A 229 -1.51 8.23 -9.19
N GLN A 230 -0.78 9.35 -9.18
CA GLN A 230 -0.85 10.34 -8.11
C GLN A 230 -2.15 11.14 -8.08
N PRO A 231 -2.69 11.63 -9.22
CA PRO A 231 -3.96 12.35 -9.19
C PRO A 231 -5.10 11.52 -8.57
N ALA A 232 -5.20 10.24 -8.94
CA ALA A 232 -6.18 9.32 -8.36
C ALA A 232 -5.97 9.13 -6.84
N ASP A 233 -4.72 9.07 -6.38
CA ASP A 233 -4.40 8.94 -4.95
C ASP A 233 -4.76 10.20 -4.15
N VAL A 234 -4.52 11.40 -4.68
CA VAL A 234 -4.95 12.66 -4.05
C VAL A 234 -6.48 12.74 -3.97
N ILE A 235 -7.18 12.43 -5.07
CA ILE A 235 -8.64 12.45 -5.12
C ILE A 235 -9.24 11.43 -4.16
N LYS A 236 -8.68 10.21 -4.11
CA LYS A 236 -9.04 9.21 -3.11
C LYS A 236 -8.96 9.79 -1.70
N THR A 237 -7.79 10.32 -1.31
CA THR A 237 -7.59 10.83 0.06
C THR A 237 -8.57 11.94 0.40
N LYS A 238 -8.82 12.88 -0.52
CA LYS A 238 -9.80 13.97 -0.32
C LYS A 238 -11.22 13.45 -0.15
N MET A 239 -11.64 12.49 -0.98
CA MET A 239 -12.97 11.87 -0.88
C MET A 239 -13.15 11.07 0.42
N GLN A 240 -12.12 10.36 0.88
CA GLN A 240 -12.18 9.58 2.12
C GLN A 240 -12.18 10.45 3.39
N LEU A 241 -11.54 11.62 3.32
CA LEU A 241 -11.51 12.58 4.41
C LEU A 241 -12.77 13.46 4.45
N TYR A 242 -13.27 13.95 3.33
CA TYR A 242 -14.42 14.87 3.32
C TYR A 242 -15.48 14.43 2.28
N PRO A 243 -16.20 13.33 2.52
CA PRO A 243 -17.11 12.74 1.54
C PRO A 243 -18.30 13.64 1.16
N GLN A 244 -18.71 14.54 2.06
CA GLN A 244 -19.77 15.51 1.77
C GLN A 244 -19.32 16.62 0.80
N ARG A 245 -18.05 17.05 0.89
CA ARG A 245 -17.47 18.08 0.00
C ARG A 245 -17.04 17.46 -1.33
N TYR A 246 -16.43 16.29 -1.30
CA TYR A 246 -15.88 15.58 -2.45
C TYR A 246 -16.77 14.36 -2.76
N ASN A 247 -17.99 14.63 -3.20
CA ASN A 247 -19.05 13.62 -3.28
C ASN A 247 -18.90 12.66 -4.48
N THR A 248 -18.28 13.11 -5.57
CA THR A 248 -18.07 12.39 -6.82
C THR A 248 -16.69 12.72 -7.39
N VAL A 249 -16.14 11.85 -8.24
CA VAL A 249 -14.80 12.04 -8.82
C VAL A 249 -14.71 13.34 -9.64
N PRO A 250 -15.64 13.66 -10.57
CA PRO A 250 -15.56 14.89 -11.35
C PRO A 250 -15.65 16.15 -10.49
N VAL A 251 -16.53 16.16 -9.49
CA VAL A 251 -16.63 17.27 -8.52
C VAL A 251 -15.33 17.41 -7.74
N ALA A 252 -14.74 16.30 -7.29
CA ALA A 252 -13.49 16.35 -6.57
C ALA A 252 -12.32 16.87 -7.40
N VAL A 253 -12.21 16.44 -8.65
CA VAL A 253 -11.22 16.94 -9.61
C VAL A 253 -11.41 18.44 -9.85
N SER A 254 -12.66 18.88 -10.07
CA SER A 254 -12.99 20.29 -10.29
C SER A 254 -12.61 21.17 -9.09
N ILE A 255 -12.95 20.74 -7.86
CA ILE A 255 -12.61 21.49 -6.64
C ILE A 255 -11.09 21.57 -6.46
N VAL A 256 -10.37 20.45 -6.59
CA VAL A 256 -8.90 20.43 -6.43
C VAL A 256 -8.23 21.33 -7.47
N PHE A 257 -8.70 21.29 -8.72
CA PHE A 257 -8.17 22.14 -9.79
C PHE A 257 -8.45 23.62 -9.53
N LYS A 258 -9.66 23.99 -9.08
CA LYS A 258 -10.01 25.39 -8.77
C LYS A 258 -9.24 25.94 -7.56
N GLU A 259 -9.03 25.14 -6.52
CA GLU A 259 -8.39 25.60 -5.28
C GLU A 259 -6.85 25.59 -5.32
N HIS A 260 -6.26 24.63 -6.05
CA HIS A 260 -4.82 24.34 -5.97
C HIS A 260 -4.15 24.19 -7.34
N GLY A 261 -4.91 24.28 -8.43
CA GLY A 261 -4.41 24.06 -9.78
C GLY A 261 -3.84 22.66 -9.97
N ILE A 262 -2.98 22.52 -10.98
CA ILE A 262 -2.33 21.25 -11.34
C ILE A 262 -1.43 20.73 -10.20
N ARG A 263 -0.78 21.64 -9.47
CA ARG A 263 0.12 21.28 -8.36
C ARG A 263 -0.62 20.54 -7.23
N GLY A 264 -1.91 20.80 -7.04
CA GLY A 264 -2.75 20.10 -6.06
C GLY A 264 -2.77 18.58 -6.23
N PHE A 265 -2.72 18.10 -7.48
CA PHE A 265 -2.72 16.67 -7.79
C PHE A 265 -1.39 15.96 -7.51
N PHE A 266 -0.29 16.71 -7.30
CA PHE A 266 1.03 16.15 -7.04
C PHE A 266 1.48 16.31 -5.58
N VAL A 267 0.60 16.83 -4.72
CA VAL A 267 0.84 16.91 -3.28
C VAL A 267 1.01 15.51 -2.70
N GLY A 268 2.06 15.30 -1.89
CA GLY A 268 2.39 13.98 -1.34
C GLY A 268 3.22 13.07 -2.27
N MET A 269 3.68 13.57 -3.43
CA MET A 269 4.52 12.77 -4.33
C MET A 269 5.85 12.37 -3.70
N VAL A 270 6.55 13.32 -3.06
CA VAL A 270 7.86 13.07 -2.43
C VAL A 270 7.81 11.93 -1.41
N PRO A 271 6.95 11.96 -0.37
CA PRO A 271 6.90 10.85 0.59
C PRO A 271 6.45 9.53 -0.06
N ARG A 272 5.64 9.58 -1.13
CA ARG A 272 5.26 8.39 -1.90
C ARG A 272 6.45 7.77 -2.63
N VAL A 273 7.27 8.58 -3.31
CA VAL A 273 8.46 8.13 -4.02
C VAL A 273 9.49 7.59 -3.03
N VAL A 274 9.78 8.32 -1.95
CA VAL A 274 10.70 7.88 -0.88
C VAL A 274 10.28 6.53 -0.33
N ARG A 275 8.99 6.35 0.02
CA ARG A 275 8.48 5.06 0.48
C ARG A 275 8.71 3.95 -0.54
N ARG A 276 8.48 4.19 -1.83
CA ARG A 276 8.67 3.17 -2.89
C ARG A 276 10.14 2.81 -3.06
N THR A 277 11.04 3.79 -3.05
CA THR A 277 12.48 3.57 -3.15
C THR A 277 12.99 2.75 -1.96
N LEU A 278 12.56 3.09 -0.74
CA LEU A 278 12.97 2.36 0.45
C LEU A 278 12.41 0.92 0.49
N MET A 279 11.19 0.70 -0.02
CA MET A 279 10.64 -0.65 -0.18
C MET A 279 11.44 -1.48 -1.16
N ALA A 280 11.85 -0.90 -2.29
CA ALA A 280 12.71 -1.57 -3.25
C ALA A 280 14.09 -1.89 -2.64
N ALA A 281 14.63 -0.97 -1.83
CA ALA A 281 15.93 -1.15 -1.18
C ALA A 281 15.88 -2.23 -0.10
N MET A 282 14.76 -2.30 0.64
CA MET A 282 14.50 -3.40 1.57
C MET A 282 14.40 -4.74 0.85
N ALA A 283 13.63 -4.82 -0.24
CA ALA A 283 13.53 -6.06 -1.02
C ALA A 283 14.89 -6.51 -1.56
N TRP A 284 15.71 -5.55 -1.98
CA TRP A 284 17.08 -5.77 -2.44
C TRP A 284 17.99 -6.33 -1.34
N THR A 285 18.06 -5.67 -0.19
CA THR A 285 18.90 -6.09 0.94
C THR A 285 18.52 -7.48 1.45
N VAL A 286 17.22 -7.79 1.52
CA VAL A 286 16.73 -9.13 1.89
C VAL A 286 17.15 -10.17 0.85
N TYR A 287 17.02 -9.85 -0.44
CA TYR A 287 17.46 -10.75 -1.51
C TYR A 287 18.95 -11.07 -1.45
N GLU A 288 19.81 -10.06 -1.24
CA GLU A 288 21.25 -10.26 -1.11
C GLU A 288 21.62 -11.13 0.10
N GLN A 289 20.93 -10.93 1.24
CA GLN A 289 21.14 -11.73 2.44
C GLN A 289 20.74 -13.19 2.21
N VAL A 290 19.62 -13.43 1.53
CA VAL A 290 19.15 -14.79 1.21
C VAL A 290 20.13 -15.50 0.29
N ILE A 291 20.60 -14.85 -0.77
CA ILE A 291 21.58 -15.45 -1.69
C ILE A 291 22.92 -15.72 -0.98
N SER A 292 23.38 -14.77 -0.16
CA SER A 292 24.61 -14.95 0.61
C SER A 292 24.50 -16.12 1.59
N SER A 293 23.35 -16.28 2.24
CA SER A 293 23.10 -17.38 3.19
C SER A 293 22.94 -18.73 2.48
N ALA A 294 22.49 -18.73 1.22
CA ALA A 294 22.36 -19.92 0.38
C ALA A 294 23.69 -20.37 -0.26
N GLY A 295 24.81 -19.67 -0.02
CA GLY A 295 26.12 -20.01 -0.58
C GLY A 295 26.24 -19.82 -2.09
N LEU A 296 25.36 -19.01 -2.69
CA LEU A 296 25.31 -18.73 -4.13
C LEU A 296 26.13 -17.48 -4.54
N LYS A 297 27.14 -17.11 -3.74
CA LYS A 297 28.06 -15.99 -4.00
C LYS A 297 29.48 -16.48 -4.18
#